data_AF-A0A963SH89-F1
#
_entry.id   AF-A0A963SH89-F1
#
_cell.length_a   1.000
_cell.length_b   1.000
_cell.length_c   1.000
_cell.angle_alpha   90.00
_cell.angle_beta   90.00
_cell.angle_gamma   90.00
#
_symmetry.space_group_name_H-M   'P 1'
#
loop_
_entity.id
_entity.type
_entity.pdbx_description
1 polymer ?
#
loop_
_entity_poly.entity_id
_entity_poly.type
_entity_poly.pdbx_seq_one_letter_code
_entity_poly.pdbx_strand_id
1 'polypeptide(L)' 'MKFRNLLAATAAISLAASPALAQSANADRAAAPVAEENALGGDGDGSGAGIILAILAAAAIIAGIVIAGGNEDDTPTSP' A
#
# COMPACT_ATOMS: atom_id res chain seq x y z
N MET A 1 -13.69 17.46 -16.44
CA MET A 1 -13.00 16.18 -16.14
C MET A 1 -11.65 16.38 -15.47
N LYS A 2 -10.79 17.30 -15.93
CA LYS A 2 -9.41 17.47 -15.41
C LYS A 2 -9.31 17.82 -13.92
N PHE A 3 -10.10 18.76 -13.41
CA PHE A 3 -10.06 19.16 -11.99
C PHE A 3 -10.59 18.08 -11.03
N ARG A 4 -11.59 17.31 -11.45
CA ARG A 4 -12.16 16.21 -10.65
C ARG A 4 -11.14 15.08 -10.51
N ASN A 5 -10.42 14.75 -11.58
CA ASN A 5 -9.38 13.74 -11.56
C ASN A 5 -8.16 14.20 -10.76
N LEU A 6 -7.81 15.50 -10.81
CA LEU A 6 -6.74 16.07 -9.99
C LEU A 6 -7.08 16.00 -8.50
N LEU A 7 -8.32 16.35 -8.12
CA LEU A 7 -8.78 16.26 -6.73
C LEU A 7 -8.80 14.81 -6.23
N ALA A 8 -9.28 13.87 -7.06
CA ALA A 8 -9.29 12.45 -6.73
C ALA A 8 -7.86 11.89 -6.56
N ALA A 9 -6.92 12.29 -7.43
CA ALA A 9 -5.52 11.89 -7.32
C ALA A 9 -4.86 12.42 -6.04
N THR A 10 -5.08 13.69 -5.70
CA THR A 10 -4.55 14.27 -4.46
C THR A 10 -5.15 13.61 -3.22
N ALA A 11 -6.46 13.32 -3.23
CA ALA A 11 -7.13 12.63 -2.14
C ALA A 11 -6.59 11.19 -1.96
N ALA A 12 -6.39 10.47 -3.07
CA ALA A 12 -5.82 9.13 -3.05
C ALA A 12 -4.39 9.12 -2.49
N ILE A 13 -3.54 10.08 -2.92
CA ILE A 13 -2.17 10.22 -2.42
C ILE A 13 -2.16 10.56 -0.92
N SER A 14 -3.04 11.47 -0.48
CA SER A 14 -3.16 11.84 0.93
C SER A 14 -3.58 10.66 1.81
N LEU A 15 -4.53 9.85 1.35
CA LEU A 15 -4.98 8.66 2.07
C LEU A 15 -3.91 7.55 2.09
N ALA A 16 -3.16 7.40 1.01
CA ALA A 16 -2.04 6.44 0.92
C ALA A 16 -0.83 6.86 1.78
N ALA A 17 -0.59 8.17 1.95
CA ALA A 17 0.47 8.69 2.79
C ALA A 17 0.10 8.73 4.29
N SER A 18 -1.18 8.65 4.62
CA SER A 18 -1.70 8.70 6.00
C SER A 18 -1.05 7.68 6.95
N PRO A 19 -0.84 6.40 6.59
CA PRO A 19 -0.20 5.42 7.48
C PRO A 19 1.27 5.77 7.76
N ALA A 20 2.01 6.22 6.75
CA ALA A 20 3.42 6.58 6.90
C ALA A 20 3.60 7.79 7.84
N LEU A 21 2.69 8.77 7.76
CA LEU A 21 2.68 9.92 8.67
C LEU A 21 2.16 9.55 10.08
N ALA A 22 1.20 8.63 10.19
CA ALA A 22 0.72 8.13 11.48
C ALA A 22 1.78 7.30 12.23
N GLN A 23 2.65 6.61 11.49
CA GLN A 23 3.78 5.88 12.06
C GLN A 23 4.81 6.84 12.69
N SER A 24 5.05 8.02 12.10
CA SER A 24 5.99 9.01 12.65
C SER A 24 5.51 9.62 13.97
N ALA A 25 4.19 9.72 14.18
CA ALA A 25 3.61 10.23 15.43
C ALA A 25 3.70 9.23 16.61
N ASN A 26 3.97 7.95 16.34
CA ASN A 26 4.06 6.89 17.34
C ASN A 26 5.50 6.38 17.57
N ALA A 27 6.51 7.12 17.09
CA ALA A 27 7.92 6.74 17.16
C ALA A 27 8.44 6.49 18.59
N ASP A 28 7.83 7.08 19.62
CA ASP A 28 8.22 6.91 21.02
C ASP A 28 7.80 5.57 21.65
N ARG A 29 6.92 4.77 21.01
CA ARG A 29 6.61 3.40 21.46
C ARG A 29 7.46 2.38 20.73
N ALA A 30 8.77 2.46 20.90
CA ALA A 30 9.67 1.39 20.49
C ALA A 30 9.36 0.14 21.35
N ALA A 31 8.78 -0.89 20.73
CA ALA A 31 8.67 -2.19 21.36
C ALA A 31 10.08 -2.73 21.65
N ALA A 32 10.28 -3.35 22.81
CA ALA A 32 11.55 -4.02 23.09
C ALA A 32 11.77 -5.12 22.04
N PRO A 33 13.00 -5.26 21.49
CA PRO A 33 13.28 -6.28 20.50
C PRO A 33 12.99 -7.66 21.09
N VAL A 34 12.00 -8.35 20.53
CA VAL A 34 11.69 -9.74 20.87
C VAL A 34 12.71 -10.60 20.14
N ALA A 35 13.51 -11.37 20.87
CA ALA A 35 14.57 -12.22 20.31
C ALA A 35 14.05 -13.28 19.31
N GLU A 36 12.74 -13.52 19.28
CA GLU A 36 12.03 -14.32 18.28
C GLU A 36 11.55 -13.41 17.12
N GLU A 37 12.47 -12.62 16.59
CA GLU A 37 12.21 -11.77 15.44
C GLU A 37 11.86 -12.64 14.24
N ASN A 38 10.62 -12.48 13.79
CA ASN A 38 10.01 -13.05 12.60
C ASN A 38 11.02 -13.69 11.64
N ALA A 39 11.02 -15.02 11.53
CA ALA A 39 11.88 -15.78 10.60
C ALA A 39 11.71 -15.37 9.11
N LEU A 40 10.71 -14.53 8.82
CA LEU A 40 10.45 -13.93 7.52
C LEU A 40 11.15 -12.57 7.30
N GLY A 41 11.91 -12.05 8.28
CA GLY A 41 12.49 -10.71 8.20
C GLY A 41 13.65 -10.43 9.16
N GLY A 42 14.41 -11.46 9.57
CA GLY A 42 15.54 -11.30 10.49
C GLY A 42 16.63 -10.35 9.96
N ASP A 43 17.06 -9.46 10.84
CA ASP A 43 18.13 -8.48 10.68
C ASP A 43 19.37 -9.00 9.95
N GLY A 44 19.75 -8.30 8.88
CA GLY A 44 21.08 -8.40 8.29
C GLY A 44 21.12 -9.19 6.98
N ASP A 45 21.30 -8.44 5.91
CA ASP A 45 21.77 -8.91 4.59
C ASP A 45 20.74 -9.68 3.75
N GLY A 46 19.80 -8.93 3.14
CA GLY A 46 19.31 -9.22 1.78
C GLY A 46 18.75 -10.62 1.51
N SER A 47 18.33 -11.36 2.53
CA SER A 47 17.85 -12.74 2.38
C SER A 47 16.56 -12.72 1.57
N GLY A 48 16.58 -13.41 0.44
CA GLY A 48 15.62 -13.26 -0.68
C GLY A 48 14.13 -13.37 -0.31
N ALA A 49 13.79 -13.91 0.86
CA ALA A 49 12.42 -13.94 1.37
C ALA A 49 11.78 -12.54 1.47
N GLY A 50 12.51 -11.53 1.96
CA GLY A 50 11.98 -10.17 2.08
C GLY A 50 11.69 -9.52 0.72
N ILE A 51 12.58 -9.72 -0.25
CA ILE A 51 12.43 -9.21 -1.61
C ILE A 51 11.29 -9.93 -2.34
N ILE A 52 11.17 -11.26 -2.16
CA ILE A 52 10.07 -12.04 -2.74
C ILE A 52 8.72 -11.55 -2.20
N LEU A 53 8.61 -11.33 -0.88
CA LEU A 53 7.39 -10.81 -0.27
C LEU A 53 7.07 -9.39 -0.73
N ALA A 54 8.08 -8.52 -0.87
CA ALA A 54 7.88 -7.17 -1.39
C ALA A 54 7.36 -7.18 -2.83
N ILE A 55 7.93 -8.02 -3.70
CA ILE A 55 7.47 -8.19 -5.08
C ILE A 55 6.06 -8.77 -5.12
N LEU A 56 5.77 -9.80 -4.30
CA LEU A 56 4.45 -10.41 -4.24
C LEU A 56 3.39 -9.43 -3.75
N ALA A 57 3.69 -8.65 -2.72
CA ALA A 57 2.81 -7.61 -2.21
C ALA A 57 2.54 -6.53 -3.27
N ALA A 58 3.57 -6.05 -3.95
CA ALA A 58 3.43 -5.08 -5.03
C ALA A 58 2.56 -5.63 -6.18
N ALA A 59 2.77 -6.88 -6.59
CA ALA A 59 1.97 -7.54 -7.62
C ALA A 59 0.50 -7.69 -7.20
N ALA A 60 0.23 -8.06 -5.94
CA ALA A 60 -1.13 -8.20 -5.41
C ALA A 60 -1.88 -6.86 -5.38
N ILE A 61 -1.20 -5.76 -5.01
CA ILE A 61 -1.79 -4.41 -5.04
C ILE A 61 -2.16 -4.03 -6.48
N ILE A 62 -1.26 -4.21 -7.43
CA ILE A 62 -1.50 -3.87 -8.85
C ILE A 62 -2.64 -4.73 -9.42
N ALA A 63 -2.64 -6.04 -9.17
CA ALA A 63 -3.71 -6.93 -9.61
C ALA A 63 -5.06 -6.55 -8.99
N GLY A 64 -5.09 -6.21 -7.70
CA GLY A 64 -6.29 -5.74 -7.02
C GLY A 64 -6.86 -4.46 -7.65
N ILE A 65 -5.99 -3.50 -8.00
CA ILE A 65 -6.40 -2.25 -8.68
C ILE A 65 -6.95 -2.55 -10.08
N VAL A 66 -6.30 -3.41 -10.87
CA VAL A 66 -6.74 -3.76 -12.23
C VAL A 66 -8.09 -4.48 -12.21
N ILE A 67 -8.29 -5.41 -11.28
CA ILE A 67 -9.56 -6.11 -11.12
C ILE A 67 -10.66 -5.13 -10.68
N ALA A 68 -10.37 -4.28 -9.71
CA ALA A 68 -11.31 -3.29 -9.18
C ALA A 68 -11.65 -2.18 -10.19
N GLY A 69 -10.73 -1.85 -11.10
CA GLY A 69 -10.93 -0.81 -12.13
C GLY A 69 -11.39 -1.33 -13.48
N GLY A 70 -11.58 -2.64 -13.65
CA GLY A 70 -11.67 -3.29 -14.97
C GLY A 70 -13.03 -3.82 -15.40
N ASN A 71 -14.14 -3.52 -14.71
CA ASN A 71 -15.45 -4.10 -15.06
C ASN A 71 -16.66 -3.16 -14.87
N GLU A 72 -16.55 -1.88 -15.22
CA GLU A 72 -17.73 -1.08 -15.49
C GLU A 72 -17.68 -0.57 -16.92
N ASP A 73 -18.47 -1.19 -17.79
CA ASP A 73 -19.00 -0.51 -18.97
C ASP A 73 -19.79 0.67 -18.40
N ASP A 74 -19.17 1.87 -18.39
CA ASP A 74 -19.72 3.16 -17.97
C ASP A 74 -20.89 3.55 -18.91
N THR A 75 -21.87 2.67 -19.04
CA THR A 75 -23.09 2.90 -19.77
C THR A 75 -23.95 3.84 -18.92
N PRO A 76 -24.34 5.00 -19.45
CA PRO A 76 -25.19 5.92 -18.71
C PRO A 76 -26.49 5.20 -18.33
N THR A 77 -26.80 5.09 -17.05
CA THR A 77 -28.08 4.52 -16.58
C THR A 77 -29.24 5.52 -16.71
N SER A 78 -29.18 6.43 -17.69
CA SER A 78 -30.16 7.50 -17.89
C SER A 78 -30.41 7.76 -19.38
N PRO A 79 -31.68 7.88 -19.82
CA PRO A 79 -32.03 8.34 -21.16
C PRO A 79 -31.69 9.83 -21.39
#